data_AF-A0A947HJC0-F1
#
_entry.id   AF-A0A947HJC0-F1
#
_cell.length_a   1.000
_cell.length_b   1.000
_cell.length_c   1.000
_cell.angle_alpha   90.00
_cell.angle_beta   90.00
_cell.angle_gamma   90.00
#
_symmetry.space_group_name_H-M   'P 1'
#
loop_
_entity.id
_entity.type
_entity.pdbx_description
1 polymer ?
#
loop_
_entity_poly.entity_id
_entity_poly.type
_entity_poly.pdbx_seq_one_letter_code
_entity_poly.pdbx_strand_id
1 'polypeptide(L)'
;MKDTLVENPKEAGALVIRHIAVLDQAEAVREEVERILWDAMVNSVETWASKAGWDVNFSELHDDRGRWIADQRWRAPPDKDSGPAAYFSLERAGSPAAYWLTSFCGASSDRVGFRWEVNVSAIAAGRKPAAAWKRLAQTLHDAEAALTRRGFELERENGSWFLPFRLDAEALVEAYLKDDFETALIPLRDALHGLEDTVELFTQILDRARVELPGASSTPLSTVGR
;
A
#
# COMPACT_ATOMS: atom_id res chain seq x y z
N MET A 1 19.43 -6.52 -8.72
CA MET A 1 19.86 -7.91 -8.43
C MET A 1 18.66 -8.79 -8.72
N LYS A 2 18.74 -9.65 -9.75
CA LYS A 2 17.69 -10.61 -10.11
C LYS A 2 18.01 -11.92 -9.41
N ASP A 3 17.56 -12.09 -8.18
CA ASP A 3 17.47 -13.43 -7.59
C ASP A 3 16.17 -14.05 -8.11
N THR A 4 16.22 -14.50 -9.35
CA THR A 4 15.17 -15.36 -9.90
C THR A 4 15.56 -16.78 -9.54
N LEU A 5 14.74 -17.41 -8.70
CA LEU A 5 14.83 -18.82 -8.37
C LEU A 5 15.04 -19.66 -9.64
N VAL A 6 15.93 -20.64 -9.49
CA VAL A 6 16.38 -21.66 -10.45
C VAL A 6 17.62 -21.30 -11.28
N GLU A 7 18.79 -21.38 -10.64
CA GLU A 7 20.09 -21.38 -11.33
C GLU A 7 20.29 -22.65 -12.21
N ASN A 8 19.47 -23.69 -12.03
CA ASN A 8 19.51 -24.94 -12.81
C ASN A 8 18.09 -25.50 -13.09
N PRO A 9 17.56 -25.34 -14.32
CA PRO A 9 16.22 -25.82 -14.70
C PRO A 9 15.94 -27.30 -14.41
N LYS A 10 16.98 -28.16 -14.40
CA LYS A 10 16.82 -29.58 -14.08
C LYS A 10 16.57 -29.83 -12.60
N GLU A 11 17.18 -29.04 -11.72
CA GLU A 11 16.97 -29.16 -10.27
C GLU A 11 15.57 -28.71 -9.87
N ALA A 12 15.08 -27.60 -10.45
CA ALA A 12 13.69 -27.20 -10.26
C ALA A 12 12.71 -28.22 -10.85
N GLY A 13 13.00 -28.74 -12.05
CA GLY A 13 12.22 -29.84 -12.62
C GLY A 13 12.17 -31.05 -11.69
N ALA A 14 13.29 -31.40 -11.05
CA ALA A 14 13.34 -32.50 -10.08
C ALA A 14 12.51 -32.21 -8.82
N LEU A 15 12.51 -30.98 -8.30
CA LEU A 15 11.66 -30.58 -7.17
C LEU A 15 10.18 -30.65 -7.55
N VAL A 16 9.81 -30.11 -8.71
CA VAL A 16 8.44 -30.18 -9.26
C VAL A 16 7.98 -31.62 -9.39
N ILE A 17 8.78 -32.49 -10.02
CA ILE A 17 8.44 -33.92 -10.20
C ILE A 17 8.30 -34.61 -8.83
N ARG A 18 9.22 -34.34 -7.90
CA ARG A 18 9.20 -34.94 -6.55
C ARG A 18 7.96 -34.56 -5.75
N HIS A 19 7.46 -33.35 -5.95
CA HIS A 19 6.33 -32.78 -5.22
C HIS A 19 5.10 -32.55 -6.11
N ILE A 20 4.94 -33.31 -7.20
CA ILE A 20 3.87 -33.09 -8.18
C ILE A 20 2.46 -33.18 -7.57
N ALA A 21 2.26 -34.07 -6.59
CA ALA A 21 1.00 -34.18 -5.86
C ALA A 21 0.67 -32.91 -5.04
N VAL A 22 1.69 -32.17 -4.58
CA VAL A 22 1.51 -30.88 -3.91
C VAL A 22 1.11 -29.83 -4.94
N LEU A 23 1.69 -29.87 -6.15
CA LEU A 23 1.30 -28.97 -7.24
C LEU A 23 -0.16 -29.18 -7.68
N ASP A 24 -0.62 -30.43 -7.73
CA ASP A 24 -2.03 -30.75 -8.01
C ASP A 24 -2.99 -30.18 -6.95
N GLN A 25 -2.51 -29.94 -5.72
CA GLN A 25 -3.26 -29.35 -4.62
C GLN A 25 -2.90 -27.88 -4.37
N ALA A 26 -1.96 -27.32 -5.13
CA ALA A 26 -1.31 -26.06 -4.79
C ALA A 26 -2.29 -24.89 -4.82
N GLU A 27 -3.32 -24.94 -5.66
CA GLU A 27 -4.34 -23.90 -5.70
C GLU A 27 -5.10 -23.81 -4.36
N ALA A 28 -5.65 -24.93 -3.88
CA ALA A 28 -6.37 -24.97 -2.62
C ALA A 28 -5.48 -24.59 -1.42
N VAL A 29 -4.25 -25.12 -1.37
CA VAL A 29 -3.30 -24.79 -0.30
C VAL A 29 -2.91 -23.31 -0.35
N ARG A 30 -2.69 -22.75 -1.55
CA ARG A 30 -2.36 -21.34 -1.72
C ARG A 30 -3.51 -20.45 -1.24
N GLU A 31 -4.75 -20.76 -1.62
CA GLU A 31 -5.93 -19.99 -1.19
C GLU A 31 -6.09 -19.99 0.32
N GLU A 32 -5.87 -21.13 0.98
CA GLU A 32 -5.90 -21.21 2.44
C GLU A 32 -4.80 -20.36 3.09
N VAL A 33 -3.56 -20.46 2.60
CA VAL A 33 -2.42 -19.68 3.11
C VAL A 33 -2.64 -18.18 2.88
N GLU A 34 -3.11 -17.77 1.69
CA GLU A 34 -3.40 -16.37 1.36
C GLU A 34 -4.51 -15.81 2.26
N ARG A 35 -5.56 -16.58 2.51
CA ARG A 35 -6.64 -16.16 3.41
C ARG A 35 -6.14 -15.98 4.84
N ILE A 36 -5.40 -16.95 5.39
CA ILE A 36 -4.88 -16.89 6.77
C ILE A 36 -3.90 -15.71 6.91
N LEU A 37 -3.00 -15.53 5.95
CA LEU A 37 -2.09 -14.39 5.92
C LEU A 37 -2.86 -13.07 5.84
N TRP A 38 -3.88 -12.99 4.98
CA TRP A 38 -4.71 -11.79 4.85
C TRP A 38 -5.42 -11.45 6.16
N ASP A 39 -6.05 -12.43 6.81
CA ASP A 39 -6.73 -12.23 8.10
C ASP A 39 -5.75 -11.70 9.17
N ALA A 40 -4.52 -12.24 9.22
CA ALA A 40 -3.48 -11.76 10.12
C ALA A 40 -3.02 -10.32 9.79
N MET A 41 -2.89 -9.98 8.50
CA MET A 41 -2.57 -8.63 8.05
C MET A 41 -3.67 -7.63 8.39
N VAL A 42 -4.93 -7.96 8.12
CA VAL A 42 -6.10 -7.11 8.43
C VAL A 42 -6.12 -6.81 9.92
N ASN A 43 -6.01 -7.84 10.77
CA ASN A 43 -5.95 -7.66 12.22
C ASN A 43 -4.81 -6.73 12.65
N SER A 44 -3.62 -6.88 12.05
CA SER A 44 -2.47 -6.01 12.33
C SER A 44 -2.71 -4.56 11.90
N VAL A 45 -3.29 -4.34 10.71
CA VAL A 45 -3.58 -3.00 10.18
C VAL A 45 -4.67 -2.32 10.98
N GLU A 46 -5.78 -3.00 11.27
CA GLU A 46 -6.90 -2.45 12.04
C GLU A 46 -6.48 -2.13 13.48
N THR A 47 -5.68 -3.01 14.11
CA THR A 47 -5.15 -2.76 15.45
C THR A 47 -4.26 -1.53 15.49
N TRP A 48 -3.39 -1.37 14.49
CA TRP A 48 -2.55 -0.18 14.37
C TRP A 48 -3.40 1.07 14.10
N ALA A 49 -4.31 1.03 13.11
CA ALA A 49 -5.12 2.17 12.71
C ALA A 49 -6.01 2.68 13.86
N SER A 50 -6.59 1.77 14.63
CA SER A 50 -7.37 2.09 15.84
C SER A 50 -6.53 2.86 16.88
N LYS A 51 -5.27 2.49 17.08
CA LYS A 51 -4.34 3.19 17.99
C LYS A 51 -3.88 4.54 17.43
N ALA A 52 -3.60 4.60 16.13
CA ALA A 52 -3.15 5.80 15.45
C ALA A 52 -4.30 6.82 15.23
N GLY A 53 -5.57 6.40 15.35
CA GLY A 53 -6.72 7.23 15.05
C GLY A 53 -6.96 7.42 13.56
N TRP A 54 -6.64 6.41 12.74
CA TRP A 54 -6.79 6.44 11.29
C TRP A 54 -8.06 5.71 10.84
N ASP A 55 -8.64 6.19 9.75
CA ASP A 55 -9.76 5.53 9.09
C ASP A 55 -9.20 4.39 8.20
N VAL A 56 -9.84 3.21 8.21
CA VAL A 56 -9.39 2.01 7.48
C VAL A 56 -10.55 1.39 6.71
N ASN A 57 -10.25 0.89 5.51
CA ASN A 57 -11.10 -0.04 4.78
C ASN A 57 -10.23 -1.17 4.22
N PHE A 58 -10.34 -2.35 4.83
CA PHE A 58 -9.62 -3.57 4.48
C PHE A 58 -10.62 -4.74 4.32
N SER A 59 -11.71 -4.49 3.58
CA SER A 59 -12.86 -5.40 3.49
C SER A 59 -12.53 -6.75 2.85
N GLU A 60 -11.81 -6.77 1.72
CA GLU A 60 -11.46 -7.99 0.98
C GLU A 60 -10.12 -7.86 0.24
N LEU A 61 -9.32 -8.93 0.21
CA LEU A 61 -8.01 -8.96 -0.49
C LEU A 61 -8.14 -8.65 -1.98
N HIS A 62 -9.22 -9.13 -2.60
CA HIS A 62 -9.47 -9.01 -4.04
C HIS A 62 -10.37 -7.82 -4.42
N ASP A 63 -10.74 -6.97 -3.46
CA ASP A 63 -11.47 -5.73 -3.75
C ASP A 63 -10.48 -4.57 -3.94
N ASP A 64 -10.34 -4.14 -5.19
CA ASP A 64 -9.50 -3.02 -5.61
C ASP A 64 -9.86 -1.70 -4.91
N ARG A 65 -11.09 -1.59 -4.39
CA ARG A 65 -11.60 -0.37 -3.73
C ARG A 65 -11.51 -0.43 -2.20
N GLY A 66 -11.10 -1.57 -1.65
CA GLY A 66 -11.27 -1.91 -0.24
C GLY A 66 -9.99 -2.16 0.52
N ARG A 67 -8.85 -1.57 0.12
CA ARG A 67 -7.54 -1.77 0.78
C ARG A 67 -6.83 -0.45 1.08
N TRP A 68 -7.48 0.45 1.80
CA TRP A 68 -6.91 1.77 2.10
C TRP A 68 -6.93 2.11 3.58
N ILE A 69 -6.02 3.00 3.95
CA ILE A 69 -5.94 3.67 5.25
C ILE A 69 -5.73 5.17 5.04
N ALA A 70 -6.33 6.00 5.89
CA ALA A 70 -6.23 7.44 5.77
C ALA A 70 -6.22 8.13 7.13
N ASP A 71 -5.40 9.17 7.25
CA ASP A 71 -5.48 10.09 8.37
C ASP A 71 -6.82 10.84 8.32
N GLN A 72 -7.47 11.01 9.48
CA GLN A 72 -8.79 11.65 9.58
C GLN A 72 -8.80 13.12 9.10
N ARG A 73 -7.65 13.79 9.05
CA ARG A 73 -7.49 15.15 8.50
C ARG A 73 -7.62 15.19 6.99
N TRP A 74 -7.51 14.04 6.32
CA TRP A 74 -7.58 13.93 4.87
C TRP A 74 -9.00 13.70 4.37
N ARG A 75 -10.03 13.98 5.17
CA ARG A 75 -11.42 13.86 4.72
C ARG A 75 -11.73 14.80 3.54
N ALA A 76 -12.58 14.32 2.64
CA ALA A 76 -13.17 15.15 1.59
C ALA A 76 -14.21 16.13 2.20
N PRO A 77 -14.50 17.25 1.52
CA PRO A 77 -15.61 18.12 1.88
C PRO A 77 -16.95 17.35 1.95
N PRO A 78 -17.87 17.68 2.88
CA PRO A 78 -19.11 16.93 3.11
C PRO A 78 -20.06 16.84 1.91
N ASP A 79 -19.90 17.74 0.93
CA ASP A 79 -20.70 17.84 -0.29
C ASP A 79 -20.14 17.02 -1.47
N LYS A 80 -19.01 16.34 -1.27
CA LYS A 80 -18.37 15.46 -2.24
C LYS A 80 -18.27 14.03 -1.71
N ASP A 81 -17.97 13.13 -2.65
CA ASP A 81 -17.72 11.69 -2.51
C ASP A 81 -17.36 11.25 -1.08
N SER A 82 -18.00 10.20 -0.56
CA SER A 82 -17.96 9.83 0.86
C SER A 82 -16.63 9.23 1.36
N GLY A 83 -15.58 9.28 0.54
CA GLY A 83 -14.24 8.78 0.85
C GLY A 83 -13.26 9.88 1.25
N PRO A 84 -12.03 9.51 1.67
CA PRO A 84 -11.00 10.48 1.97
C PRO A 84 -10.48 11.16 0.69
N ALA A 85 -10.04 12.42 0.84
CA ALA A 85 -9.38 13.22 -0.19
C ALA A 85 -7.96 12.73 -0.51
N ALA A 86 -7.32 12.01 0.40
CA ALA A 86 -6.08 11.27 0.18
C ALA A 86 -6.03 10.04 1.08
N TYR A 87 -5.29 9.02 0.68
CA TYR A 87 -5.18 7.75 1.40
C TYR A 87 -3.92 7.01 0.99
N PHE A 88 -3.50 6.04 1.80
CA PHE A 88 -2.57 5.01 1.36
C PHE A 88 -3.35 3.76 0.98
N SER A 89 -3.12 3.24 -0.22
CA SER A 89 -3.67 1.98 -0.71
C SER A 89 -2.61 0.87 -0.64
N LEU A 90 -2.98 -0.32 -0.20
CA LEU A 90 -2.13 -1.50 -0.30
C LEU A 90 -2.18 -2.02 -1.74
N GLU A 91 -1.03 -1.94 -2.42
CA GLU A 91 -0.95 -2.08 -3.86
C GLU A 91 0.24 -2.92 -4.31
N ARG A 92 0.15 -3.39 -5.55
CA ARG A 92 1.28 -4.00 -6.26
C ARG A 92 1.81 -3.04 -7.31
N ALA A 93 3.13 -2.82 -7.31
CA ALA A 93 3.83 -2.00 -8.28
C ALA A 93 4.69 -2.87 -9.20
N GLY A 94 4.67 -2.60 -10.51
CA GLY A 94 5.42 -3.37 -11.52
C GLY A 94 4.51 -4.26 -12.35
N SER A 95 4.97 -5.48 -12.67
CA SER A 95 4.19 -6.51 -13.38
C SER A 95 3.66 -7.50 -12.36
N PRO A 96 2.40 -7.36 -11.89
CA PRO A 96 1.92 -8.12 -10.75
C PRO A 96 1.98 -9.62 -11.00
N ALA A 97 2.40 -10.38 -9.99
CA ALA A 97 2.27 -11.82 -10.05
C ALA A 97 0.81 -12.25 -10.13
N ALA A 98 0.58 -13.50 -10.54
CA ALA A 98 -0.76 -14.08 -10.50
C ALA A 98 -1.34 -14.08 -9.08
N TYR A 99 -0.47 -14.20 -8.06
CA TYR A 99 -0.88 -14.40 -6.67
C TYR A 99 -0.25 -13.37 -5.74
N TRP A 100 -1.01 -12.98 -4.71
CA TRP A 100 -0.55 -12.02 -3.71
C TRP A 100 0.56 -12.62 -2.86
N LEU A 101 0.47 -13.90 -2.49
CA LEU A 101 1.52 -14.60 -1.74
C LEU A 101 2.87 -14.54 -2.45
N THR A 102 2.89 -14.72 -3.78
CA THR A 102 4.10 -14.56 -4.59
C THR A 102 4.69 -13.15 -4.47
N SER A 103 3.80 -12.15 -4.48
CA SER A 103 4.16 -10.73 -4.41
C SER A 103 4.68 -10.36 -3.02
N PHE A 104 4.01 -10.80 -1.95
CA PHE A 104 4.40 -10.56 -0.55
C PHE A 104 5.77 -11.15 -0.24
N CYS A 105 6.05 -12.36 -0.72
CA CYS A 105 7.33 -13.03 -0.54
C CYS A 105 8.43 -12.49 -1.47
N GLY A 106 8.12 -11.56 -2.38
CA GLY A 106 9.05 -11.03 -3.39
C GLY A 106 9.63 -12.10 -4.31
N ALA A 107 8.84 -13.13 -4.63
CA ALA A 107 9.20 -14.21 -5.55
C ALA A 107 8.95 -13.85 -7.02
N SER A 108 8.52 -12.62 -7.29
CA SER A 108 8.24 -12.03 -8.59
C SER A 108 8.91 -10.65 -8.70
N SER A 109 8.83 -10.05 -9.88
CA SER A 109 9.44 -8.74 -10.14
C SER A 109 8.59 -7.55 -9.69
N ASP A 110 7.36 -7.80 -9.26
CA ASP A 110 6.52 -6.77 -8.64
C ASP A 110 6.93 -6.54 -7.18
N ARG A 111 6.36 -5.50 -6.60
CA ARG A 111 6.58 -5.10 -5.22
C ARG A 111 5.24 -4.85 -4.57
N VAL A 112 5.12 -5.24 -3.32
CA VAL A 112 3.97 -4.89 -2.48
C VAL A 112 4.35 -3.67 -1.63
N GLY A 113 3.37 -2.81 -1.39
CA GLY A 113 3.60 -1.61 -0.59
C GLY A 113 2.38 -0.74 -0.43
N PHE A 114 2.56 0.35 0.29
CA PHE A 114 1.55 1.38 0.44
C PHE A 114 1.78 2.49 -0.59
N ARG A 115 0.80 2.75 -1.45
CA ARG A 115 0.80 3.87 -2.38
C ARG A 115 -0.02 5.01 -1.80
N TRP A 116 0.60 6.17 -1.59
CA TRP A 116 -0.14 7.38 -1.25
C TRP A 116 -0.76 8.00 -2.49
N GLU A 117 -2.08 8.12 -2.48
CA GLU A 117 -2.88 8.62 -3.58
C GLU A 117 -3.76 9.77 -3.13
N VAL A 118 -4.03 10.68 -4.07
CA VAL A 118 -4.96 11.80 -3.86
C VAL A 118 -6.21 11.51 -4.65
N ASN A 119 -7.37 11.57 -3.99
CA ASN A 119 -8.66 11.62 -4.66
C ASN A 119 -8.83 13.01 -5.29
N VAL A 120 -8.25 13.18 -6.48
CA VAL A 120 -8.14 14.47 -7.15
C VAL A 120 -9.52 15.07 -7.48
N SER A 121 -10.55 14.25 -7.73
CA SER A 121 -11.93 14.75 -7.95
C SER A 121 -12.56 15.32 -6.67
N ALA A 122 -12.13 14.85 -5.49
CA ALA A 122 -12.54 15.42 -4.21
C ALA A 122 -11.97 16.83 -4.01
N ILE A 123 -10.71 17.07 -4.37
CA ILE A 123 -10.03 18.33 -4.02
C ILE A 123 -9.93 19.38 -5.14
N ALA A 124 -10.22 19.01 -6.39
CA ALA A 124 -10.11 19.91 -7.54
C ALA A 124 -11.38 19.89 -8.40
N ALA A 125 -11.55 20.93 -9.21
CA ALA A 125 -12.62 21.04 -10.20
C ALA A 125 -12.05 21.30 -11.60
N GLY A 126 -12.90 21.16 -12.62
CA GLY A 126 -12.56 21.46 -14.01
C GLY A 126 -12.22 20.23 -14.86
N ARG A 127 -11.78 20.47 -16.10
CA ARG A 127 -11.75 19.43 -17.17
C ARG A 127 -10.59 18.44 -17.10
N LYS A 128 -9.51 18.73 -16.36
CA LYS A 128 -8.29 17.88 -16.31
C LYS A 128 -7.58 17.90 -14.93
N PRO A 129 -8.29 17.59 -13.84
CA PRO A 129 -7.74 17.77 -12.50
C PRO A 129 -6.57 16.79 -12.24
N ALA A 130 -6.61 15.55 -12.75
CA ALA A 130 -5.49 14.59 -12.64
C ALA A 130 -4.21 15.08 -13.33
N ALA A 131 -4.31 15.78 -14.47
CA ALA A 131 -3.15 16.33 -15.15
C ALA A 131 -2.55 17.53 -14.38
N ALA A 132 -3.39 18.32 -13.71
CA ALA A 132 -2.94 19.39 -12.83
C ALA A 132 -2.21 18.82 -11.60
N TRP A 133 -2.75 17.76 -10.99
CA TRP A 133 -2.11 17.02 -9.91
C TRP A 133 -0.72 16.51 -10.31
N LYS A 134 -0.62 15.79 -11.43
CA LYS A 134 0.67 15.27 -11.92
C LYS A 134 1.73 16.36 -12.10
N ARG A 135 1.32 17.55 -12.58
CA ARG A 135 2.23 18.70 -12.73
C ARG A 135 2.66 19.25 -11.37
N LEU A 136 1.71 19.40 -10.44
CA LEU A 136 2.02 19.84 -9.08
C LEU A 136 3.00 18.88 -8.40
N ALA A 137 2.73 17.57 -8.46
CA ALA A 137 3.56 16.53 -7.86
C ALA A 137 5.02 16.60 -8.32
N GLN A 138 5.26 16.94 -9.59
CA GLN A 138 6.61 17.12 -10.16
C GLN A 138 7.38 18.33 -9.59
N THR A 139 6.71 19.26 -8.92
CA THR A 139 7.33 20.45 -8.32
C THR A 139 7.66 20.29 -6.83
N LEU A 140 7.30 19.16 -6.22
CA LEU A 140 7.44 18.91 -4.78
C LEU A 140 8.85 18.40 -4.41
N HIS A 141 9.91 19.03 -4.93
CA HIS A 141 11.29 18.55 -4.78
C HIS A 141 11.74 18.40 -3.32
N ASP A 142 11.36 19.33 -2.45
CA ASP A 142 11.71 19.28 -1.03
C ASP A 142 11.03 18.10 -0.32
N ALA A 143 9.76 17.86 -0.65
CA ALA A 143 9.01 16.72 -0.11
C ALA A 143 9.54 15.40 -0.67
N GLU A 144 9.88 15.34 -1.97
CA GLU A 144 10.50 14.18 -2.62
C GLU A 144 11.76 13.74 -1.87
N ALA A 145 12.70 14.67 -1.62
CA ALA A 145 13.92 14.35 -0.89
C ALA A 145 13.67 13.86 0.54
N ALA A 146 12.69 14.44 1.24
CA ALA A 146 12.33 14.05 2.60
C ALA A 146 11.64 12.67 2.68
N LEU A 147 10.79 12.37 1.70
CA LEU A 147 10.07 11.10 1.58
C LEU A 147 11.00 9.97 1.12
N THR A 148 11.91 10.22 0.19
CA THR A 148 12.91 9.23 -0.24
C THR A 148 13.84 8.80 0.89
N ARG A 149 14.23 9.71 1.78
CA ARG A 149 15.00 9.33 2.99
C ARG A 149 14.24 8.41 3.94
N ARG A 150 12.92 8.32 3.79
CA ARG A 150 12.03 7.46 4.59
C ARG A 150 11.53 6.24 3.79
N GLY A 151 12.16 5.95 2.65
CA GLY A 151 11.87 4.76 1.86
C GLY A 151 10.77 4.92 0.80
N PHE A 152 10.15 6.09 0.69
CA PHE A 152 9.15 6.33 -0.36
C PHE A 152 9.79 6.63 -1.71
N GLU A 153 9.15 6.11 -2.75
CA GLU A 153 9.54 6.31 -4.14
C GLU A 153 8.45 7.12 -4.87
N LEU A 154 8.84 8.20 -5.54
CA LEU A 154 7.90 8.98 -6.36
C LEU A 154 7.60 8.22 -7.67
N GLU A 155 6.35 7.78 -7.84
CA GLU A 155 5.85 7.24 -9.10
C GLU A 155 5.46 8.41 -10.03
N ARG A 156 6.40 8.85 -10.87
CA ARG A 156 6.20 10.04 -11.73
C ARG A 156 5.04 9.92 -12.72
N GLU A 157 4.58 8.72 -13.02
CA GLU A 157 3.51 8.46 -13.98
C GLU A 157 2.15 9.01 -13.48
N ASN A 158 1.83 8.80 -12.21
CA ASN A 158 0.58 9.18 -11.55
C ASN A 158 0.77 10.29 -10.50
N GLY A 159 2.03 10.60 -10.12
CA GLY A 159 2.33 11.57 -9.07
C GLY A 159 2.01 11.06 -7.67
N SER A 160 2.07 9.74 -7.47
CA SER A 160 1.90 9.08 -6.17
C SER A 160 3.27 8.78 -5.53
N TRP A 161 3.27 8.38 -4.26
CA TRP A 161 4.47 7.89 -3.58
C TRP A 161 4.23 6.47 -3.10
N PHE A 162 5.20 5.60 -3.31
CA PHE A 162 5.11 4.18 -2.97
C PHE A 162 6.12 3.82 -1.88
N LEU A 163 5.65 3.25 -0.78
CA LEU A 163 6.49 2.67 0.28
C LEU A 163 6.46 1.14 0.16
N PRO A 164 7.49 0.52 -0.42
CA PRO A 164 7.54 -0.93 -0.56
C PRO A 164 7.83 -1.61 0.78
N PHE A 165 7.24 -2.80 0.96
CA PHE A 165 7.66 -3.75 1.99
C PHE A 165 7.66 -5.17 1.42
N ARG A 166 8.31 -6.10 2.12
CA ARG A 166 8.41 -7.51 1.73
C ARG A 166 8.36 -8.37 2.97
N LEU A 167 7.62 -9.46 2.89
CA LEU A 167 7.59 -10.48 3.93
C LEU A 167 8.68 -11.52 3.66
N ASP A 168 9.33 -11.99 4.72
CA ASP A 168 10.30 -13.08 4.62
C ASP A 168 9.56 -14.42 4.50
N ALA A 169 9.91 -15.20 3.47
CA ALA A 169 9.20 -16.43 3.16
C ALA A 169 9.39 -17.50 4.25
N GLU A 170 10.58 -17.59 4.85
CA GLU A 170 10.85 -18.56 5.91
C GLU A 170 10.13 -18.16 7.21
N ALA A 171 10.11 -16.86 7.55
CA ALA A 171 9.33 -16.35 8.66
C ALA A 171 7.83 -16.63 8.48
N LEU A 172 7.30 -16.51 7.26
CA LEU A 172 5.91 -16.86 6.95
C LEU A 172 5.64 -18.36 7.09
N VAL A 173 6.57 -19.22 6.67
CA VAL A 173 6.45 -20.68 6.88
C VAL A 173 6.41 -21.00 8.37
N GLU A 174 7.31 -20.42 9.16
CA GLU A 174 7.30 -20.60 10.60
C GLU A 174 6.02 -20.11 11.26
N ALA A 175 5.54 -18.93 10.85
CA ALA A 175 4.30 -18.35 11.33
C ALA A 175 3.08 -19.23 11.02
N TYR A 176 2.99 -19.72 9.79
CA TYR A 176 1.91 -20.59 9.34
C TYR A 176 1.88 -21.91 10.13
N LEU A 177 3.04 -22.52 10.38
CA LEU A 177 3.13 -23.77 11.14
C LEU A 177 2.80 -23.60 12.64
N LYS A 178 3.01 -22.40 13.19
CA LYS A 178 2.82 -22.08 14.62
C LYS A 178 1.50 -21.35 14.90
N ASP A 179 0.77 -20.93 13.86
CA ASP A 179 -0.38 -20.02 13.95
C ASP A 179 -0.03 -18.70 14.68
N ASP A 180 1.18 -18.17 14.42
CA ASP A 180 1.70 -16.95 15.04
C ASP A 180 2.44 -16.09 14.01
N PHE A 181 1.77 -15.04 13.54
CA PHE A 181 2.27 -14.13 12.51
C PHE A 181 3.00 -12.90 13.08
N GLU A 182 3.20 -12.81 14.39
CA GLU A 182 3.79 -11.63 15.01
C GLU A 182 5.16 -11.31 14.41
N THR A 183 6.05 -12.28 14.28
CA THR A 183 7.40 -12.04 13.72
C THR A 183 7.35 -11.83 12.20
N ALA A 184 6.55 -12.61 11.48
CA ALA A 184 6.47 -12.54 10.02
C ALA A 184 5.91 -11.19 9.53
N LEU A 185 5.06 -10.53 10.31
CA LEU A 185 4.45 -9.24 9.98
C LEU A 185 5.25 -8.01 10.46
N ILE A 186 6.46 -8.18 11.00
CA ILE A 186 7.35 -7.04 11.33
C ILE A 186 7.48 -6.06 10.15
N PRO A 187 7.75 -6.50 8.90
CA PRO A 187 7.91 -5.57 7.78
C PRO A 187 6.65 -4.76 7.46
N LEU A 188 5.45 -5.35 7.64
CA LEU A 188 4.18 -4.64 7.48
C LEU A 188 4.05 -3.55 8.57
N ARG A 189 4.34 -3.89 9.84
CA ARG A 189 4.26 -2.93 10.94
C ARG A 189 5.27 -1.80 10.82
N ASP A 190 6.49 -2.11 10.37
CA ASP A 190 7.50 -1.10 10.07
C ASP A 190 7.04 -0.15 8.97
N ALA A 191 6.38 -0.67 7.91
CA ALA A 191 5.77 0.16 6.88
C ALA A 191 4.67 1.06 7.45
N LEU A 192 3.78 0.53 8.31
CA LEU A 192 2.72 1.30 8.97
C LEU A 192 3.29 2.43 9.85
N HIS A 193 4.33 2.15 10.65
CA HIS A 193 5.04 3.20 11.39
C HIS A 193 5.66 4.25 10.45
N GLY A 194 6.18 3.83 9.30
CA GLY A 194 6.66 4.75 8.26
C GLY A 194 5.57 5.68 7.71
N LEU A 195 4.32 5.22 7.63
CA LEU A 195 3.18 6.06 7.25
C LEU A 195 2.89 7.11 8.32
N GLU A 196 2.88 6.70 9.59
CA GLU A 196 2.67 7.58 10.73
C GLU A 196 3.75 8.68 10.80
N ASP A 197 5.02 8.30 10.65
CA ASP A 197 6.17 9.22 10.67
C ASP A 197 6.19 10.21 9.49
N THR A 198 5.42 9.95 8.44
CA THR A 198 5.35 10.79 7.22
C THR A 198 4.04 11.55 7.07
N VAL A 199 3.08 11.35 7.97
CA VAL A 199 1.73 11.88 7.81
C VAL A 199 1.70 13.41 7.69
N GLU A 200 2.55 14.12 8.41
CA GLU A 200 2.66 15.58 8.32
C GLU A 200 3.16 16.05 6.96
N LEU A 201 4.09 15.33 6.35
CA LEU A 201 4.60 15.67 5.01
C LEU A 201 3.50 15.50 3.97
N PHE A 202 2.76 14.39 4.02
CA PHE A 202 1.65 14.16 3.11
C PHE A 202 0.47 15.11 3.34
N THR A 203 0.22 15.50 4.58
CA THR A 203 -0.78 16.54 4.90
C THR A 203 -0.40 17.88 4.27
N GLN A 204 0.87 18.29 4.37
CA GLN A 204 1.34 19.53 3.72
C GLN A 204 1.22 19.47 2.19
N ILE A 205 1.51 18.30 1.58
CA ILE A 205 1.32 18.10 0.13
C ILE A 205 -0.16 18.24 -0.23
N LEU A 206 -1.06 17.61 0.53
CA LEU A 206 -2.50 17.67 0.29
C LEU A 206 -3.04 19.09 0.43
N ASP A 207 -2.62 19.81 1.47
CA ASP A 207 -3.05 21.19 1.71
C ASP A 207 -2.55 22.14 0.61
N ARG A 208 -1.32 21.94 0.14
CA ARG A 208 -0.81 22.66 -1.03
C ARG A 208 -1.64 22.35 -2.28
N ALA A 209 -2.03 21.09 -2.49
CA ALA A 209 -2.90 20.70 -3.61
C ALA A 209 -4.28 21.36 -3.53
N ARG A 210 -4.86 21.49 -2.32
CA ARG A 210 -6.12 22.21 -2.08
C ARG A 210 -6.03 23.72 -2.34
N VAL A 211 -4.84 24.28 -2.50
CA VAL A 211 -4.66 25.72 -2.85
C VAL A 211 -4.32 25.89 -4.32
N GLU A 212 -3.44 25.05 -4.85
CA GLU A 212 -2.87 25.23 -6.19
C GLU A 212 -3.67 24.55 -7.30
N LEU A 213 -4.52 23.57 -6.98
CA LEU A 213 -5.34 22.91 -7.99
C LEU A 213 -6.55 23.78 -8.39
N PRO A 214 -6.92 23.80 -9.69
CA PRO A 214 -8.03 24.61 -10.16
C PRO A 214 -9.35 24.29 -9.45
N GLY A 215 -10.06 25.34 -9.02
CA GLY A 215 -11.38 25.22 -8.40
C GLY A 215 -11.40 24.55 -7.03
N ALA A 216 -10.26 24.50 -6.35
CA ALA A 216 -10.19 24.09 -4.97
C ALA A 216 -10.82 25.16 -4.06
N SER A 217 -11.70 24.74 -3.14
CA SER A 217 -12.36 25.65 -2.21
C SER A 217 -11.34 26.18 -1.21
N SER A 218 -11.13 27.50 -1.18
CA SER A 218 -10.21 28.19 -0.27
C SER A 218 -10.70 28.25 1.19
N THR A 219 -11.48 27.27 1.64
CA THR A 219 -11.99 27.24 3.01
C THR A 219 -10.98 26.50 3.89
N PRO A 220 -10.23 27.19 4.76
CA PRO A 220 -9.40 26.50 5.74
C PRO A 220 -10.31 25.64 6.63
N LEU A 221 -9.90 24.39 6.87
CA LEU A 221 -10.51 23.54 7.90
C LEU A 221 -10.32 24.25 9.24
N SER A 222 -11.39 24.90 9.70
CA SER A 222 -11.47 25.55 11.00
C SER A 222 -11.03 24.57 12.07
N THR A 223 -10.10 25.03 12.92
CA THR A 223 -9.63 24.38 14.14
C THR A 223 -10.82 23.81 14.91
N VAL A 224 -10.95 22.48 14.97
CA VAL A 224 -11.91 21.84 15.88
C VAL A 224 -11.37 22.04 17.29
N GLY A 225 -12.22 22.65 18.11
CA GLY A 225 -11.91 23.15 19.43
C GLY A 225 -11.55 22.08 20.45
N ARG A 226 -10.93 22.60 21.51
CA ARG A 226 -10.52 21.99 22.78
C ARG A 226 -11.51 21.00 23.37
#